data_AF-A0A139CY51-F1
#
_entry.id   AF-A0A139CY51-F1
#
_cell.length_a   1.000
_cell.length_b   1.000
_cell.length_c   1.000
_cell.angle_alpha   90.00
_cell.angle_beta   90.00
_cell.angle_gamma   90.00
#
_symmetry.space_group_name_H-M   'P 1'
#
loop_
_entity.id
_entity.type
_entity.pdbx_description
1 polymer ?
#
loop_
_entity_poly.entity_id
_entity_poly.type
_entity_poly.pdbx_seq_one_letter_code
_entity_poly.pdbx_strand_id
1 'polypeptide(L)'
;MDHEFHYYMTYLIAARSGFNKKDAETLAYSSQYIDNNDHIFNISPGTDNHYENYISQTKNITMPRKKLFRIYPIFHFVPGKVLAKDSRRKDGKLHHLNTTPDNKNANQILD
;
A
#
# COMPACT_ATOMS: atom_id res chain seq x y z
N MET A 1 18.59 -4.28 -7.96
CA MET A 1 17.34 -3.82 -7.33
C MET A 1 16.47 -5.06 -7.29
N ASP A 2 16.27 -5.62 -6.10
CA ASP A 2 15.45 -6.81 -5.95
C ASP A 2 13.98 -6.41 -6.06
N HIS A 3 13.21 -7.20 -6.82
CA HIS A 3 11.76 -6.99 -6.93
C HIS A 3 11.07 -7.33 -5.61
N GLU A 4 10.13 -6.49 -5.19
CA GLU A 4 9.43 -6.68 -3.92
C GLU A 4 8.32 -7.74 -4.05
N PHE A 5 7.81 -8.20 -2.90
CA PHE A 5 6.73 -9.19 -2.83
C PHE A 5 5.53 -8.84 -3.74
N HIS A 6 5.16 -7.56 -3.82
CA HIS A 6 4.05 -7.10 -4.66
C HIS A 6 4.25 -7.40 -6.14
N TYR A 7 5.47 -7.27 -6.67
CA TYR A 7 5.79 -7.59 -8.06
C TYR A 7 5.48 -9.05 -8.36
N TYR A 8 6.04 -9.97 -7.57
CA TYR A 8 5.87 -11.40 -7.81
C TYR A 8 4.43 -11.86 -7.59
N MET A 9 3.75 -11.36 -6.56
CA MET A 9 2.35 -11.69 -6.34
C MET A 9 1.45 -11.19 -7.46
N THR A 10 1.65 -9.95 -7.92
CA THR A 10 0.90 -9.38 -9.04
C THR A 10 1.12 -10.19 -10.32
N TYR A 11 2.37 -10.57 -10.60
CA TYR A 11 2.70 -11.43 -11.73
C TYR A 11 1.97 -12.78 -11.66
N LEU A 12 2.06 -13.48 -10.52
CA LEU A 12 1.46 -14.79 -10.34
C LEU A 12 -0.07 -14.74 -10.42
N ILE A 13 -0.70 -13.72 -9.85
CA ILE A 13 -2.16 -13.51 -9.93
C ILE A 13 -2.57 -13.26 -11.38
N ALA A 14 -1.88 -12.37 -12.10
CA ALA A 14 -2.17 -12.08 -13.50
C ALA A 14 -2.00 -13.31 -14.40
N ALA A 15 -0.87 -14.02 -14.26
CA ALA A 15 -0.61 -15.25 -15.00
C ALA A 15 -1.68 -16.32 -14.71
N ARG A 16 -2.07 -16.50 -13.44
CA ARG A 16 -3.10 -17.46 -13.05
C ARG A 16 -4.50 -17.10 -13.58
N SER A 17 -4.73 -15.81 -13.82
CA SER A 17 -5.97 -15.26 -14.39
C SER A 17 -6.02 -15.35 -15.93
N GLY A 18 -4.96 -15.85 -16.58
CA GLY A 18 -4.95 -16.11 -18.03
C GLY A 18 -4.28 -15.01 -18.87
N PHE A 19 -3.66 -14.01 -18.25
CA PHE A 19 -2.85 -13.04 -19.00
C PHE A 19 -1.62 -13.72 -19.60
N ASN A 20 -1.23 -13.30 -20.81
CA ASN A 20 0.03 -13.74 -21.39
C ASN A 20 1.22 -13.19 -20.58
N LYS A 21 2.40 -13.76 -20.79
CA LYS A 21 3.62 -13.38 -20.06
C LYS A 21 3.91 -11.88 -20.10
N LYS A 22 3.81 -11.25 -21.27
CA LYS A 22 4.14 -9.83 -21.47
C LYS A 22 3.20 -8.92 -20.69
N ASP A 23 1.90 -9.22 -20.71
CA ASP A 23 0.90 -8.43 -20.00
C ASP A 23 1.00 -8.63 -18.49
N ALA A 24 1.25 -9.87 -18.03
CA ALA A 24 1.51 -10.16 -16.63
C ALA A 24 2.77 -9.43 -16.11
N GLU A 25 3.85 -9.41 -16.90
CA GLU A 25 5.07 -8.63 -16.58
C GLU A 25 4.78 -7.13 -16.54
N THR A 26 3.97 -6.62 -17.47
CA THR A 26 3.59 -5.20 -17.51
C THR A 26 2.79 -4.80 -16.27
N LEU A 27 1.83 -5.63 -15.85
CA LEU A 27 1.06 -5.40 -14.62
C LEU A 27 1.96 -5.44 -13.38
N ALA A 28 2.85 -6.43 -13.28
CA ALA A 28 3.79 -6.57 -12.18
C ALA A 28 4.78 -5.40 -12.11
N TYR A 29 5.34 -4.96 -13.23
CA TYR A 29 6.21 -3.78 -13.26
C TYR A 29 5.45 -2.50 -12.93
N SER A 30 4.18 -2.40 -13.35
CA SER A 30 3.33 -1.27 -13.00
C SER A 30 3.16 -1.13 -11.49
N SER A 31 2.98 -2.23 -10.76
CA SER A 31 2.93 -2.18 -9.29
C SER A 31 4.28 -1.77 -8.69
N GLN A 32 5.40 -2.22 -9.26
CA GLN A 32 6.74 -1.86 -8.77
C GLN A 32 7.03 -0.35 -8.87
N TYR A 33 6.45 0.38 -9.84
CA TYR A 33 6.59 1.84 -9.88
C TYR A 33 6.00 2.54 -8.65
N ILE A 34 4.93 1.99 -8.07
CA ILE A 34 4.30 2.51 -6.85
C ILE A 34 5.19 2.27 -5.63
N ASP A 35 5.82 1.10 -5.54
CA ASP A 35 6.77 0.75 -4.47
C ASP A 35 8.07 1.56 -4.58
N ASN A 36 8.54 1.82 -5.79
CA ASN A 36 9.74 2.62 -6.05
C ASN A 36 9.53 4.11 -5.83
N ASN A 37 8.29 4.58 -5.68
CA ASN A 37 7.96 5.98 -5.49
C ASN A 37 8.06 6.37 -4.01
N ASP A 38 9.29 6.40 -3.50
CA ASP A 38 9.68 6.75 -2.12
C ASP A 38 10.42 8.11 -2.00
N HIS A 39 10.74 8.73 -3.14
CA HIS A 39 11.41 10.03 -3.25
C HIS A 39 10.63 11.01 -4.13
N ILE A 40 10.80 12.30 -3.86
CA ILE A 40 10.26 13.36 -4.73
C ILE A 40 11.23 13.57 -5.90
N PHE A 41 10.69 13.41 -7.10
CA PHE A 41 11.27 13.85 -8.36
C PHE A 41 10.63 15.19 -8.72
N ASN A 42 11.46 16.22 -8.82
CA ASN A 42 11.05 17.55 -9.25
C ASN A 42 11.68 17.82 -10.62
N ILE A 43 10.89 17.71 -11.67
CA ILE A 43 11.35 17.74 -13.06
C ILE A 43 10.95 19.08 -13.68
N SER A 44 11.91 19.76 -14.31
CA SER A 44 11.72 21.04 -15.03
C SER A 44 11.05 22.15 -14.20
N PRO A 45 11.56 22.46 -13.00
CA PRO A 45 10.95 23.48 -12.13
C PRO A 45 10.95 24.85 -12.81
N GLY A 46 9.82 25.57 -12.70
CA GLY A 46 9.66 26.92 -13.25
C GLY A 46 9.34 26.97 -14.75
N THR A 47 8.99 25.84 -15.36
CA THR A 47 8.55 25.76 -16.76
C THR A 47 7.13 25.20 -16.88
N ASP A 48 6.49 25.35 -18.04
CA ASP A 48 5.18 24.75 -18.31
C ASP A 48 5.22 23.20 -18.31
N ASN A 49 6.41 22.61 -18.38
CA ASN A 49 6.64 21.16 -18.30
C ASN A 49 6.97 20.68 -16.88
N HIS A 50 6.67 21.48 -15.85
CA HIS A 50 6.94 21.12 -14.45
C HIS A 50 6.13 19.88 -14.04
N TYR A 51 6.82 18.90 -13.46
CA TYR A 51 6.22 17.72 -12.87
C TYR A 51 6.83 17.44 -11.49
N GLU A 52 5.96 17.16 -10.53
CA GLU A 52 6.33 16.65 -9.21
C GLU A 52 5.43 15.47 -8.86
N ASN A 53 6.02 14.33 -8.50
CA ASN A 53 5.25 13.19 -8.00
C ASN A 53 4.90 13.37 -6.52
N TYR A 54 3.83 12.70 -6.11
CA TYR A 54 3.55 12.50 -4.69
C TYR A 54 4.02 11.11 -4.26
N ILE A 55 4.83 11.02 -3.19
CA ILE A 55 5.32 9.75 -2.63
C ILE A 55 4.15 8.81 -2.33
N SER A 56 4.25 7.57 -2.80
CA SER A 56 3.24 6.51 -2.57
C SER A 56 3.72 5.36 -1.70
N GLN A 57 5.01 5.28 -1.36
CA GLN A 57 5.56 4.23 -0.51
C GLN A 57 6.40 4.80 0.64
N THR A 58 6.38 4.11 1.78
CA THR A 58 7.19 4.40 2.96
C THR A 58 8.00 3.17 3.34
N LYS A 59 9.30 3.14 2.99
CA LYS A 59 10.18 1.99 3.26
C LYS A 59 10.53 1.80 4.75
N ASN A 60 10.42 2.85 5.56
CA ASN A 60 10.72 2.78 6.99
C ASN A 60 9.47 3.03 7.84
N ILE A 61 8.82 1.94 8.24
CA ILE A 61 7.62 1.95 9.08
C ILE A 61 7.89 2.42 10.52
N THR A 62 9.14 2.37 10.98
CA THR A 62 9.50 2.81 12.34
C THR A 62 9.83 4.30 12.41
N MET A 63 10.03 4.96 11.25
CA MET A 63 10.21 6.41 11.13
C MET A 63 9.13 7.06 10.25
N PRO A 64 7.84 6.97 10.63
CA PRO A 64 6.76 7.43 9.79
C PRO A 64 6.69 8.97 9.76
N ARG A 65 6.60 9.55 8.56
CA ARG A 65 6.46 11.01 8.39
C ARG A 65 5.00 11.40 8.51
N LYS A 66 4.65 12.37 9.37
CA LYS A 66 3.26 12.85 9.58
C LYS A 66 2.49 13.10 8.28
N LYS A 67 3.11 13.72 7.28
CA LYS A 67 2.49 14.01 5.98
C LYS A 67 2.20 12.75 5.14
N LEU A 68 3.01 11.69 5.32
CA LEU A 68 2.91 10.42 4.59
C LEU A 68 2.06 9.38 5.32
N PHE A 69 1.63 9.65 6.56
CA PHE A 69 0.77 8.74 7.32
C PHE A 69 -0.53 8.40 6.59
N ARG A 70 -0.98 9.24 5.64
CA ARG A 70 -2.15 8.97 4.81
C ARG A 70 -2.01 7.78 3.85
N ILE A 71 -0.78 7.30 3.62
CA ILE A 71 -0.49 6.16 2.74
C ILE A 71 -0.85 4.84 3.44
N TYR A 72 -0.57 4.70 4.74
CA TYR A 72 -0.79 3.47 5.51
C TYR A 72 -2.25 2.98 5.66
N PRO A 73 -3.26 3.86 5.85
CA PRO A 73 -4.63 3.44 6.15
C PRO A 73 -5.35 2.85 4.94
N ILE A 74 -4.88 3.16 3.74
CA ILE A 74 -5.54 2.73 2.51
C ILE A 74 -4.97 1.35 2.16
N PHE A 75 -5.81 0.31 2.34
CA PHE A 75 -5.62 -1.09 1.93
C PHE A 75 -4.74 -2.02 2.78
N HIS A 76 -3.87 -1.55 3.67
CA HIS A 76 -3.01 -2.48 4.46
C HIS A 76 -3.68 -2.97 5.75
N PHE A 77 -4.51 -2.11 6.35
CA PHE A 77 -5.06 -2.32 7.70
C PHE A 77 -6.55 -1.94 7.72
N VAL A 78 -7.41 -2.87 7.29
CA VAL A 78 -8.87 -2.64 7.30
C VAL A 78 -9.34 -2.47 8.74
N PRO A 79 -10.04 -1.37 9.09
CA PRO A 79 -10.58 -1.17 10.43
C PRO A 79 -11.61 -2.24 10.81
N GLY A 80 -11.48 -2.77 12.02
CA GLY A 80 -12.33 -3.85 12.53
C GLY A 80 -13.20 -3.41 13.71
N LYS A 81 -13.55 -4.37 14.58
CA LYS A 81 -14.41 -4.09 15.74
C LYS A 81 -13.64 -3.43 16.86
N VAL A 82 -13.81 -2.12 16.99
CA VAL A 82 -13.07 -1.27 17.94
C VAL A 82 -13.23 -1.71 19.41
N LEU A 83 -14.36 -2.32 19.79
CA LEU A 83 -14.62 -2.81 21.16
C LEU A 83 -14.28 -4.29 21.39
N ALA A 84 -13.69 -4.98 20.41
CA ALA A 84 -13.28 -6.37 20.58
C ALA A 84 -12.21 -6.50 21.69
N LYS A 85 -12.15 -7.66 22.35
CA LYS A 85 -11.08 -7.91 23.34
C LYS A 85 -9.68 -7.73 22.73
N ASP A 86 -9.56 -8.15 21.48
CA ASP A 86 -8.29 -8.20 20.75
C ASP A 86 -7.93 -6.85 20.09
N SER A 87 -8.81 -5.85 20.16
CA SER A 87 -8.52 -4.48 19.69
C SER A 87 -7.83 -3.62 20.75
N ARG A 88 -7.65 -4.13 21.97
CA ARG A 88 -7.09 -3.38 23.10
C ARG A 88 -5.62 -3.07 22.89
N ARG A 89 -5.29 -1.78 22.92
CA ARG A 89 -3.91 -1.29 22.85
C ARG A 89 -3.27 -1.31 24.23
N LYS A 90 -1.95 -1.55 24.28
CA LYS A 90 -1.17 -1.54 25.53
C LYS A 90 -1.16 -0.18 26.25
N ASP A 91 -1.41 0.90 25.51
CA ASP A 91 -1.50 2.27 26.05
C ASP A 91 -2.88 2.60 26.63
N GLY A 92 -3.82 1.64 26.67
CA GLY A 92 -5.18 1.83 27.18
C GLY A 92 -6.07 2.70 26.28
N LYS A 93 -5.56 3.18 25.14
CA LYS A 93 -6.31 4.03 24.21
C LYS A 93 -7.11 3.18 23.24
N LEU A 94 -8.16 3.79 22.70
CA LEU A 94 -9.02 3.24 21.66
C LEU A 94 -8.75 3.98 20.35
N HIS A 95 -8.74 3.27 19.23
CA HIS A 95 -8.55 3.87 17.90
C HIS A 95 -9.53 3.26 16.89
N HIS A 96 -10.31 4.11 16.22
CA HIS A 96 -11.34 3.66 15.27
C HIS A 96 -10.77 2.95 14.04
N LEU A 97 -9.52 3.26 13.68
CA LEU A 97 -8.83 2.61 12.55
C LEU A 97 -8.01 1.38 12.97
N ASN A 98 -8.29 0.76 14.12
CA ASN A 98 -7.55 -0.44 14.53
C ASN A 98 -8.05 -1.66 13.76
N THR A 99 -7.14 -2.43 13.17
CA THR A 99 -7.45 -3.72 12.56
C THR A 99 -7.62 -4.79 13.63
N THR A 100 -8.64 -5.63 13.48
CA THR A 100 -8.92 -6.74 14.40
C THR A 100 -8.90 -8.08 13.67
N PRO A 101 -8.63 -9.19 14.36
CA PRO A 101 -8.81 -10.53 13.80
C PRO A 101 -10.24 -10.73 13.25
N ASP A 102 -10.37 -11.61 12.25
CA ASP A 102 -11.63 -11.96 11.57
C ASP A 102 -12.49 -10.73 11.22
N ASN A 103 -11.89 -9.82 10.46
CA ASN A 103 -12.54 -8.56 10.12
C ASN A 103 -13.62 -8.78 9.05
N LYS A 104 -14.89 -8.62 9.44
CA LYS A 104 -16.04 -8.67 8.51
C LYS A 104 -15.89 -7.77 7.28
N ASN A 105 -15.35 -6.57 7.45
CA ASN A 105 -15.14 -5.64 6.34
C ASN A 105 -14.08 -6.17 5.37
N ALA A 106 -13.05 -6.86 5.88
CA ALA A 106 -12.03 -7.48 5.04
C ALA A 106 -12.58 -8.72 4.31
N ASN A 107 -13.36 -9.55 5.01
CA ASN A 107 -14.00 -10.73 4.40
C ASN A 107 -14.93 -10.31 3.26
N GLN A 108 -15.74 -9.25 3.43
CA GLN A 108 -16.59 -8.70 2.37
C GLN A 108 -15.85 -8.16 1.14
N ILE A 109 -14.57 -7.81 1.25
CA ILE A 109 -13.75 -7.38 0.11
C ILE A 109 -13.25 -8.60 -0.69
N LEU A 110 -13.12 -9.75 -0.02
CA LEU A 110 -12.61 -10.99 -0.62
C LEU A 110 -13.72 -11.88 -1.22
N ASP A 111 -14.96 -11.70 -0.76
CA ASP A 111 -16.18 -12.37 -1.28
C ASP A 111 -16.68 -11.73 -2.59
#